data_AF-A0A4U0GXP3-F1
#
_entry.id   AF-A0A4U0GXP3-F1
#
_cell.length_a   1.000
_cell.length_b   1.000
_cell.length_c   1.000
_cell.angle_alpha   90.00
_cell.angle_beta   90.00
_cell.angle_gamma   90.00
#
_symmetry.space_group_name_H-M   'P 1'
#
loop_
_entity.id
_entity.type
_entity.pdbx_description
1 polymer ?
#
loop_
_entity_poly.entity_id
_entity_poly.type
_entity_poly.pdbx_seq_one_letter_code
_entity_poly.pdbx_strand_id
1 'polypeptide(L)'
;MKTATITVRSKTTTFEYIVLNLLGTIYAKVTWVNGESTHFYKGLYHDKSRWENRGMPDDLIDVLSEIFNKEEPINEHAVDNWSTPKR
;
A
#
# COMPACT_ATOMS: atom_id res chain seq x y z
N MET A 1 3.16 9.85 -5.72
CA MET A 1 3.29 8.77 -4.71
C MET A 1 3.84 9.37 -3.43
N LYS A 2 3.53 8.80 -2.26
CA LYS A 2 4.06 9.20 -0.96
C LYS A 2 5.10 8.18 -0.49
N THR A 3 6.03 8.58 0.36
CA THR A 3 7.03 7.69 0.95
C THR A 3 6.79 7.57 2.45
N ALA A 4 6.87 6.36 3.00
CA ALA A 4 6.82 6.13 4.45
C ALA A 4 8.00 5.25 4.89
N THR A 5 8.45 5.51 6.11
CA THR A 5 9.46 4.70 6.79
C THR A 5 8.84 4.14 8.06
N ILE A 6 8.89 2.83 8.21
CA ILE A 6 8.38 2.13 9.40
C ILE A 6 9.48 1.28 9.99
N THR A 7 9.38 1.00 11.28
CA THR A 7 10.27 0.07 11.98
C THR A 7 9.43 -1.04 12.60
N VAL A 8 9.64 -2.27 12.14
CA VAL A 8 8.96 -3.47 12.63
C VAL A 8 10.01 -4.47 13.07
N ARG A 9 9.94 -4.96 14.32
CA ARG A 9 10.89 -5.93 14.90
C ARG A 9 12.36 -5.54 14.70
N SER A 10 12.69 -4.28 14.98
CA SER A 10 14.04 -3.69 14.81
C SER A 10 14.56 -3.65 13.38
N LYS A 11 13.73 -3.93 12.37
CA LYS A 11 14.04 -3.70 10.97
C LYS A 11 13.30 -2.46 10.49
N THR A 12 14.05 -1.48 10.00
CA THR A 12 13.48 -0.29 9.36
C THR A 12 13.34 -0.56 7.87
N THR A 13 12.15 -0.27 7.32
CA THR A 13 11.85 -0.41 5.89
C THR A 13 11.22 0.88 5.40
N THR A 14 11.72 1.36 4.27
CA THR A 14 11.14 2.49 3.54
C THR A 14 10.43 1.95 2.32
N PHE A 15 9.23 2.44 2.06
CA PHE A 15 8.41 2.07 0.92
C PHE A 15 7.67 3.28 0.38
N GLU A 16 7.37 3.23 -0.91
CA GLU A 16 6.48 4.20 -1.53
C GLU A 16 5.08 3.63 -1.57
N TYR A 17 4.07 4.49 -1.43
CA TYR A 17 2.69 4.05 -1.51
C TYR A 17 1.76 5.12 -2.07
N ILE A 18 0.59 4.67 -2.50
CA ILE A 18 -0.54 5.50 -2.88
C ILE A 18 -1.83 4.77 -2.52
N VAL A 19 -2.76 5.47 -1.87
CA VAL A 19 -4.09 4.92 -1.57
C VAL A 19 -5.05 5.34 -2.67
N LEU A 20 -5.66 4.35 -3.30
CA LEU A 20 -6.49 4.48 -4.48
C LEU A 20 -7.91 4.00 -4.20
N ASN A 21 -8.88 4.62 -4.87
CA ASN A 21 -10.25 4.15 -4.97
C ASN A 21 -10.53 3.76 -6.42
N LEU A 22 -10.75 2.47 -6.65
CA LEU A 22 -11.16 1.92 -7.94
C LEU A 22 -12.60 1.44 -7.84
N LEU A 23 -13.53 2.20 -8.43
CA LEU A 23 -14.96 1.85 -8.50
C LEU A 23 -15.58 1.47 -7.13
N GLY A 24 -15.18 2.16 -6.07
CA GLY A 24 -15.63 1.90 -4.69
C GLY A 24 -14.74 0.94 -3.90
N THR A 25 -13.76 0.30 -4.55
CA THR A 25 -12.76 -0.54 -3.90
C THR A 25 -11.56 0.29 -3.51
N ILE A 26 -11.36 0.50 -2.20
CA ILE A 26 -10.20 1.23 -1.68
C ILE A 26 -9.04 0.26 -1.48
N TYR A 27 -7.88 0.58 -2.02
CA TYR A 27 -6.66 -0.20 -1.82
C TYR A 27 -5.41 0.69 -1.82
N ALA A 28 -4.38 0.29 -1.09
CA ALA A 28 -3.08 0.92 -1.15
C ALA A 28 -2.16 0.12 -2.09
N LYS A 29 -1.58 0.79 -3.08
CA LYS A 29 -0.46 0.25 -3.86
C LYS A 29 0.83 0.65 -3.16
N VAL A 30 1.60 -0.34 -2.73
CA VAL A 30 2.89 -0.17 -2.06
C VAL A 30 3.99 -0.66 -2.99
N THR A 31 4.97 0.17 -3.26
CA THR A 31 6.19 -0.17 -3.99
C THR A 31 7.33 -0.30 -3.00
N TRP A 32 7.92 -1.49 -2.94
CA TRP A 32 9.06 -1.80 -2.08
C TRP A 32 10.38 -1.35 -2.72
N VAL A 33 11.43 -1.29 -1.91
CA VAL A 33 12.79 -0.91 -2.34
C VAL A 33 13.38 -1.80 -3.45
N ASN A 34 12.92 -3.05 -3.57
CA ASN A 34 13.32 -3.96 -4.66
C ASN A 34 12.53 -3.71 -5.97
N GLY A 35 11.62 -2.73 -5.99
CA GLY A 35 10.75 -2.42 -7.13
C GLY A 35 9.47 -3.26 -7.20
N GLU A 36 9.29 -4.25 -6.32
CA GLU A 36 8.06 -5.04 -6.28
C GLU A 36 6.89 -4.19 -5.78
N SER A 37 5.74 -4.34 -6.43
CA SER A 37 4.50 -3.67 -6.02
C SER A 37 3.55 -4.67 -5.38
N THR A 38 3.00 -4.32 -4.21
CA THR A 38 1.98 -5.08 -3.52
C THR A 38 0.72 -4.23 -3.33
N HIS A 39 -0.45 -4.83 -3.57
CA HIS A 39 -1.74 -4.19 -3.34
C HIS A 39 -2.34 -4.65 -2.01
N PHE A 40 -2.74 -3.68 -1.19
CA PHE A 40 -3.34 -3.86 0.12
C PHE A 40 -4.77 -3.32 0.12
N TYR A 41 -5.77 -4.19 0.12
CA TYR A 41 -7.18 -3.77 0.04
C TYR A 41 -7.74 -3.42 1.41
N LYS A 42 -8.38 -2.25 1.52
CA LYS A 42 -9.03 -1.79 2.76
C LYS A 42 -10.21 -2.73 3.05
N GLY A 43 -10.10 -3.50 4.14
CA GLY A 43 -11.04 -4.57 4.51
C GLY A 43 -10.45 -5.99 4.49
N LEU A 44 -9.30 -6.19 3.84
CA LEU A 44 -8.58 -7.47 3.83
C LEU A 44 -7.35 -7.48 4.76
N TYR A 45 -7.14 -6.40 5.52
CA TYR A 45 -6.02 -6.31 6.48
C TYR A 45 -6.12 -7.38 7.57
N HIS A 46 -7.34 -7.76 7.96
CA HIS A 46 -7.58 -8.76 9.00
C HIS A 46 -7.39 -10.22 8.53
N ASP A 47 -7.22 -10.47 7.23
CA ASP A 47 -7.02 -11.83 6.68
C ASP A 47 -5.54 -12.25 6.78
N LYS A 48 -5.14 -12.62 8.00
CA LYS A 48 -3.77 -13.04 8.36
C LYS A 48 -3.23 -14.16 7.47
N SER A 49 -4.09 -15.13 7.13
CA SER A 49 -3.71 -16.29 6.30
C SER A 49 -3.16 -15.89 4.93
N ARG A 50 -3.62 -14.77 4.38
CA ARG A 50 -3.20 -14.25 3.08
C ARG A 50 -1.82 -13.60 3.13
N TRP A 51 -1.49 -12.98 4.25
CA TRP A 51 -0.25 -12.24 4.46
C TRP A 51 0.88 -13.17 4.91
N GLU A 52 0.59 -14.13 5.78
CA GLU A 52 1.54 -15.15 6.20
C GLU A 52 2.07 -15.97 5.01
N ASN A 53 1.17 -16.38 4.09
CA ASN A 53 1.55 -17.09 2.87
C ASN A 53 2.45 -16.27 1.92
N ARG A 54 2.48 -14.94 2.08
CA ARG A 54 3.35 -14.02 1.34
C ARG A 54 4.61 -13.62 2.13
N GLY A 55 4.83 -14.23 3.29
CA GLY A 55 5.95 -13.91 4.18
C GLY A 55 5.87 -12.52 4.82
N MET A 56 4.69 -11.89 4.84
CA MET A 56 4.48 -10.59 5.47
C MET A 56 3.99 -10.80 6.92
N PRO A 57 4.73 -10.29 7.92
CA PRO A 57 4.33 -10.46 9.32
C PRO A 57 3.09 -9.61 9.63
N ASP A 58 2.20 -10.12 10.48
CA ASP A 58 0.98 -9.41 10.91
C ASP A 58 1.26 -8.00 11.43
N ASP A 59 2.29 -7.83 12.27
CA ASP A 59 2.67 -6.53 12.84
C ASP A 59 2.96 -5.48 11.74
N LEU A 60 3.49 -5.91 10.60
CA LEU A 60 3.72 -5.04 9.45
C LEU A 60 2.39 -4.62 8.82
N ILE A 61 1.47 -5.57 8.64
CA ILE A 61 0.14 -5.30 8.07
C ILE A 61 -0.65 -4.34 8.95
N ASP A 62 -0.59 -4.50 10.26
CA ASP A 62 -1.27 -3.62 11.22
C ASP A 62 -0.76 -2.18 11.10
N VAL A 63 0.56 -1.98 11.11
CA VAL A 63 1.16 -0.64 10.95
C VAL A 63 0.81 -0.02 9.59
N LEU A 64 0.92 -0.80 8.51
CA LEU A 64 0.56 -0.34 7.16
C LEU A 64 -0.92 0.04 7.08
N SER A 65 -1.80 -0.78 7.67
CA SER A 65 -3.24 -0.51 7.70
C SER A 65 -3.57 0.79 8.40
N GLU A 66 -2.89 1.10 9.52
CA GLU A 66 -3.10 2.34 10.26
C GLU A 66 -2.68 3.56 9.43
N ILE A 67 -1.55 3.46 8.73
CA ILE A 67 -1.09 4.52 7.81
C ILE A 67 -2.13 4.73 6.70
N PHE A 68 -2.54 3.65 6.02
CA PHE A 68 -3.46 3.76 4.89
C PHE A 68 -4.89 4.16 5.30
N ASN A 69 -5.30 3.87 6.53
CA ASN A 69 -6.61 4.28 7.03
C ASN A 69 -6.73 5.78 7.30
N LYS A 70 -5.61 6.46 7.57
CA LYS A 70 -5.54 7.92 7.77
C LYS A 70 -5.47 8.70 6.45
N GLU A 71 -5.26 8.01 5.34
CA GLU A 71 -5.07 8.60 4.03
C GLU A 71 -6.40 8.74 3.28
N GLU A 72 -6.58 9.86 2.60
CA GLU A 72 -7.71 10.07 1.71
C GLU A 72 -7.46 9.35 0.38
N PRO A 73 -8.32 8.39 -0.02
CA PRO A 73 -8.11 7.63 -1.23
C PRO A 73 -8.32 8.50 -2.47
N ILE A 74 -7.38 8.41 -3.41
CA ILE A 74 -7.45 9.12 -4.69
C ILE A 74 -8.17 8.23 -5.69
N ASN A 75 -9.11 8.77 -6.47
CA ASN A 75 -9.75 7.98 -7.54
C ASN A 75 -8.68 7.46 -8.53
N GLU A 76 -8.65 6.16 -8.79
CA GLU A 76 -7.64 5.53 -9.66
C GLU A 76 -7.66 6.14 -11.07
N HIS A 77 -8.85 6.42 -11.61
CA HIS A 77 -9.03 7.11 -12.88
C HIS A 77 -8.44 8.54 -12.91
N ALA A 78 -8.21 9.16 -11.75
CA ALA A 78 -7.52 10.43 -11.66
C ALA A 78 -5.98 10.27 -11.71
N VAL A 79 -5.46 9.07 -11.42
CA VAL A 79 -4.03 8.76 -11.43
C VAL A 79 -3.54 8.40 -12.84
N ASP A 80 -4.37 7.79 -13.68
CA ASP A 80 -4.06 7.56 -15.11
C ASP A 80 -3.87 8.88 -15.88
N ASN A 81 -4.51 9.97 -15.45
CA ASN A 81 -4.32 11.29 -16.05
C ASN A 81 -2.94 11.94 -15.75
N TRP A 82 -2.06 11.30 -14.99
CA TRP A 82 -0.70 11.81 -14.71
C TRP A 82 0.40 11.11 -15.52
N SER A 83 0.12 10.00 -16.21
CA SER A 83 1.16 9.22 -16.93
C SER A 83 0.83 9.00 -18.40
N THR A 84 0.96 10.05 -19.19
CA THR A 84 1.68 9.95 -20.46
C THR A 84 2.19 11.33 -20.87
N PRO A 85 3.47 11.67 -20.64
CA PRO A 85 4.10 12.62 -21.53
C PRO A 85 4.08 11.96 -22.90
N LYS A 86 3.31 12.53 -23.84
CA LYS A 86 3.43 12.17 -25.25
C LYS A 86 4.92 12.28 -25.61
N ARG A 87 5.51 11.16 -26.01
CA ARG A 87 6.82 11.13 -26.67
C ARG A 87 6.73 11.89 -27.99
#